data_AF-A0A923SMD9-F1
#
_entry.id   AF-A0A923SMD9-F1
#
_cell.length_a   1.000
_cell.length_b   1.000
_cell.length_c   1.000
_cell.angle_alpha   90.00
_cell.angle_beta   90.00
_cell.angle_gamma   90.00
#
_symmetry.space_group_name_H-M   'P 1'
#
loop_
_entity.id
_entity.type
_entity.pdbx_description
1 polymer ?
#
loop_
_entity_poly.entity_id
_entity_poly.type
_entity_poly.pdbx_seq_one_letter_code
_entity_poly.pdbx_strand_id
1 'polypeptide(L)' 'MDMNKSIKCMVESCQHHANAANYCCLDCITVGTHECNPSVDQCTDCMSFKKK' A
#
# COMPACT_ATOMS: atom_id res chain seq x y z
N MET A 1 12.11 9.42 -7.58
CA MET A 1 11.45 8.42 -6.71
C MET A 1 11.45 7.14 -7.50
N ASP A 2 12.22 6.16 -7.05
CA ASP A 2 12.26 4.86 -7.70
C ASP A 2 10.97 4.11 -7.39
N MET A 3 10.34 3.62 -8.45
CA MET A 3 9.03 3.00 -8.38
C MET A 3 9.19 1.51 -8.18
N ASN A 4 8.67 0.99 -7.07
CA ASN A 4 8.71 -0.43 -6.79
C ASN A 4 7.61 -1.15 -7.58
N LYS A 5 7.99 -1.77 -8.71
CA LYS A 5 7.08 -2.50 -9.61
C LYS A 5 6.45 -3.73 -8.97
N SER A 6 6.95 -4.18 -7.81
CA SER A 6 6.37 -5.28 -7.04
C SER A 6 5.26 -4.82 -6.09
N ILE A 7 5.11 -3.52 -5.86
CA ILE A 7 4.11 -2.96 -4.94
C ILE A 7 3.19 -2.02 -5.72
N LYS A 8 2.09 -2.56 -6.23
CA LYS A 8 1.05 -1.73 -6.86
C LYS A 8 0.35 -0.89 -5.81
N CYS A 9 0.12 0.37 -6.13
CA CYS A 9 -0.63 1.30 -5.29
C CYS A 9 -1.52 2.13 -6.20
N MET A 10 -2.83 2.01 -6.06
CA MET A 10 -3.81 2.84 -6.80
C MET A 10 -4.36 3.98 -5.93
N VAL A 11 -3.91 4.06 -4.67
CA VAL A 11 -4.39 5.06 -3.72
C VAL A 11 -3.65 6.37 -4.00
N GLU A 12 -4.25 7.25 -4.80
CA GLU A 12 -3.65 8.53 -5.18
C GLU A 12 -3.32 9.43 -3.98
N SER A 13 -4.05 9.27 -2.87
CA SER A 13 -3.80 9.99 -1.61
C SER A 13 -2.68 9.38 -0.75
N CYS A 14 -2.03 8.29 -1.18
CA CYS A 14 -0.92 7.68 -0.46
C CYS A 14 0.36 8.52 -0.62
N GLN A 15 0.98 8.91 0.49
CA GLN A 15 2.23 9.67 0.56
C GLN A 15 3.36 9.01 -0.24
N HIS A 16 3.33 7.69 -0.36
CA HIS A 16 4.34 6.89 -1.06
C HIS A 16 3.95 6.54 -2.51
N HIS A 17 2.84 7.06 -3.03
CA HIS A 17 2.40 6.81 -4.39
C HIS A 17 3.39 7.41 -5.40
N ALA A 18 3.74 6.66 -6.45
CA ALA A 18 4.73 7.06 -7.44
C ALA A 18 4.27 8.18 -8.39
N ASN A 19 2.98 8.55 -8.33
CA ASN A 19 2.30 9.63 -9.07
C ASN A 19 2.29 9.48 -10.60
N ALA A 20 3.42 9.14 -11.20
CA ALA A 20 3.56 8.88 -12.63
C ALA A 20 2.93 7.52 -13.05
N ALA A 21 2.77 6.59 -12.11
CA ALA A 21 2.09 5.32 -12.33
C ALA A 21 1.58 4.71 -11.00
N ASN A 22 0.71 3.71 -11.11
CA ASN A 22 -0.02 3.07 -10.00
C ASN A 22 0.84 2.10 -9.20
N TYR A 23 1.91 2.61 -8.60
CA TYR A 23 2.86 1.85 -7.80
C TYR A 23 3.31 2.65 -6.58
N CYS A 24 3.85 1.95 -5.59
CA CYS A 24 4.46 2.52 -4.40
C CYS A 24 5.96 2.77 -4.62
N CYS A 25 6.51 3.77 -3.94
CA CYS A 25 7.95 4.05 -3.92
C CYS A 25 8.68 3.37 -2.76
N LEU A 26 7.97 2.63 -1.90
CA LEU A 26 8.60 1.89 -0.81
C LEU A 26 9.22 0.59 -1.34
N ASP A 27 10.35 0.18 -0.76
CA ASP A 27 10.96 -1.12 -1.05
C ASP A 27 10.17 -2.29 -0.44
N CYS A 28 9.47 -2.04 0.67
CA CYS A 28 8.68 -3.01 1.40
C CYS A 28 7.41 -2.37 1.97
N ILE A 29 6.35 -3.17 2.12
CA ILE A 29 5.13 -2.79 2.85
C ILE A 29 4.82 -3.83 3.92
N THR A 30 4.13 -3.38 4.96
CA THR A 30 3.53 -4.26 5.96
C THR A 30 2.05 -4.40 5.66
N VAL A 31 1.60 -5.62 5.39
CA VAL A 31 0.17 -5.95 5.34
C VAL A 31 -0.24 -6.43 6.72
N GLY A 32 -1.31 -5.86 7.26
CA GLY A 32 -1.87 -6.23 8.55
C GLY A 32 -3.37 -6.41 8.47
N THR A 33 -3.99 -6.70 9.61
CA THR A 33 -5.44 -6.83 9.75
C THR A 33 -5.85 -6.33 11.14
N HIS A 34 -7.07 -5.85 11.29
CA HIS A 34 -7.66 -5.48 12.58
C HIS A 34 -8.42 -6.66 13.23
N GLU A 35 -8.56 -7.79 12.53
CA GLU A 35 -9.21 -9.00 13.01
C GLU A 35 -8.19 -10.10 13.31
N CYS A 36 -8.55 -11.07 14.15
CA CYS A 36 -7.63 -12.18 14.47
C CYS A 36 -7.47 -13.18 13.30
N ASN A 37 -8.50 -13.31 12.45
CA ASN A 37 -8.50 -14.23 11.30
C ASN A 37 -9.32 -13.64 10.13
N PRO A 38 -8.72 -12.75 9.31
CA PRO A 38 -9.43 -12.08 8.22
C PRO A 38 -9.87 -13.09 7.16
N SER A 39 -11.15 -13.04 6.82
CA SER A 39 -11.75 -13.95 5.81
C SER A 39 -12.02 -13.27 4.47
N VAL A 40 -11.89 -11.95 4.42
CA VAL A 40 -12.08 -11.14 3.21
C VAL A 40 -10.92 -10.14 3.05
N ASP A 41 -10.65 -9.73 1.82
CA ASP A 41 -9.56 -8.82 1.46
C ASP A 41 -9.71 -7.44 2.09
N GLN A 42 -10.95 -6.97 2.29
CA GLN A 42 -11.21 -5.67 2.94
C GLN A 42 -10.82 -5.64 4.42
N CYS A 43 -10.58 -6.80 5.05
CA CYS A 43 -10.05 -6.87 6.41
C CYS A 43 -8.52 -6.84 6.46
N THR A 44 -7.85 -6.79 5.29
CA THR A 44 -6.40 -6.64 5.18
C THR A 44 -6.01 -5.24 4.74
N ASP A 45 -5.21 -4.57 5.57
CA ASP A 45 -4.81 -3.18 5.39
C ASP A 45 -3.31 -3.08 5.09
N CYS A 46 -2.94 -2.13 4.22
CA CYS A 46 -1.54 -1.73 4.09
C CYS A 46 -1.16 -0.81 5.26
N MET A 47 -0.51 -1.36 6.28
CA MET A 47 -0.07 -0.62 7.48
C MET A 47 1.05 0.39 7.20
N SER A 48 1.67 0.32 6.02
CA SER A 48 2.62 1.32 5.54
C SER A 48 1.94 2.53 4.85
N PHE A 49 0.62 2.51 4.71
CA PHE A 49 -0.11 3.65 4.15
C PHE A 49 0.04 4.89 5.04
N LYS A 50 0.35 6.02 4.41
CA LYS A 50 0.27 7.36 4.99
C LYS A 50 -0.47 8.25 4.02
N LYS A 51 -1.35 9.11 4.52
CA LYS A 51 -2.03 10.11 3.70
C LYS A 51 -1.06 11.25 3.35
N LYS A 52 -1.08 11.72 2.10
CA LYS A 52 -0.39 12.93 1.64
C LYS A 52 -0.81 14.17 2.41
#